data_AF-A0A034VL90-F1
#
_entry.id   AF-A0A034VL90-F1
#
_cell.length_a   1.000
_cell.length_b   1.000
_cell.length_c   1.000
_cell.angle_alpha   90.00
_cell.angle_beta   90.00
_cell.angle_gamma   90.00
#
_symmetry.space_group_name_H-M   'P 1'
#
loop_
_entity.id
_entity.type
_entity.pdbx_description
1 polymer ?
#
loop_
_entity_poly.entity_id
_entity_poly.type
_entity_poly.pdbx_seq_one_letter_code
_entity_poly.pdbx_strand_id
1 'polypeptide(L)'
;DNTHLSIGSRRQLGSSLHSPHPPLKQLETELTAQHTEASSQLQEVQDLREKLKSLQCELYVLRENAEKHDAQLAEKQKVIDSAENERTQLREMLTNERAELERQVVHAKYITEQNDAIQSDLLHKQHQLTEVEQQLHDIKAELEAVNSTHAADIVIKTKEIDSLRSELLQIAVELNAKAQLQEELDALRVELAEHNQLKELQLSQATVENGQKSILASDAENLRRINEALQRELEDLKHKSTSEITELQQEIEDMQSNARHMTEKLAEVEKLHSALTTQQVLANTNADQESLQATREIATGGEISKLKAEEQLQREKAELAAKLREIMNEVRDVSERNLFLEQQCENYLILEQSNERLKLQNAKLSRQLDETLVSMQHNEGITANTEFEYLKNIMFQYLTGSANGNNETLVKVISAVLKFSPQQTQVALEKEHQRRSLINKIL
;
A
#
# COMPACT_ATOMS: atom_id res chain seq x y z
N ASP A 1 -100.21 95.83 -126.31
CA ASP A 1 -99.27 95.17 -127.25
C ASP A 1 -98.57 94.04 -126.54
N ASN A 2 -99.00 92.81 -126.85
CA ASN A 2 -98.24 91.83 -127.66
C ASN A 2 -97.05 91.26 -126.87
N THR A 3 -96.86 89.97 -126.65
CA THR A 3 -97.32 88.71 -127.26
C THR A 3 -96.73 87.60 -126.37
N HIS A 4 -97.43 86.51 -126.00
CA HIS A 4 -97.41 85.20 -126.68
C HIS A 4 -95.98 84.69 -126.98
N LEU A 5 -95.47 83.51 -126.64
CA LEU A 5 -95.97 82.11 -126.58
C LEU A 5 -94.88 81.29 -125.84
N SER A 6 -95.20 80.37 -124.91
CA SER A 6 -95.37 78.91 -125.13
C SER A 6 -94.13 78.19 -125.70
N ILE A 7 -93.74 76.96 -125.35
CA ILE A 7 -94.24 75.81 -124.57
C ILE A 7 -93.04 74.83 -124.55
N GLY A 8 -92.85 74.03 -123.50
CA GLY A 8 -91.77 73.03 -123.55
C GLY A 8 -91.59 72.07 -122.36
N SER A 9 -92.69 71.57 -121.82
CA SER A 9 -92.85 70.39 -120.96
C SER A 9 -91.65 69.44 -120.76
N ARG A 10 -91.27 69.19 -119.50
CA ARG A 10 -91.36 67.82 -118.92
C ARG A 10 -91.37 67.81 -117.39
N ARG A 11 -92.45 67.19 -116.91
CA ARG A 11 -92.83 66.77 -115.55
C ARG A 11 -91.67 66.18 -114.75
N GLN A 12 -91.51 66.70 -113.53
CA GLN A 12 -91.82 66.03 -112.25
C GLN A 12 -91.06 64.72 -112.02
N LEU A 13 -90.15 64.76 -111.05
CA LEU A 13 -90.16 63.94 -109.83
C LEU A 13 -88.84 64.21 -109.09
N GLY A 14 -88.92 64.65 -107.83
CA GLY A 14 -87.73 64.77 -106.98
C GLY A 14 -87.68 65.98 -106.04
N SER A 15 -88.79 66.66 -105.78
CA SER A 15 -88.90 67.65 -104.71
C SER A 15 -88.97 66.96 -103.34
N SER A 16 -87.83 66.44 -102.84
CA SER A 16 -87.66 65.93 -101.46
C SER A 16 -86.19 65.85 -100.99
N LEU A 17 -85.27 66.67 -101.53
CA LEU A 17 -83.84 66.66 -101.12
C LEU A 17 -83.36 68.00 -100.53
N HIS A 18 -84.28 68.79 -99.98
CA HIS A 18 -83.95 70.02 -99.25
C HIS A 18 -84.71 70.05 -97.91
N SER A 19 -84.27 69.17 -97.01
CA SER A 19 -84.28 69.42 -95.58
C SER A 19 -82.86 69.15 -95.12
N PRO A 20 -82.21 70.02 -94.32
CA PRO A 20 -81.02 69.59 -93.62
C PRO A 20 -81.47 68.38 -92.79
N HIS A 21 -80.72 67.28 -92.77
CA HIS A 21 -81.01 66.16 -91.87
C HIS A 21 -80.22 66.35 -90.57
N PRO A 22 -80.72 67.10 -89.56
CA PRO A 22 -80.12 67.10 -88.24
C PRO A 22 -79.99 65.70 -87.61
N PRO A 23 -80.91 64.72 -87.83
CA PRO A 23 -80.75 63.39 -87.26
C PRO A 23 -79.58 62.58 -87.85
N LEU A 24 -79.28 62.71 -89.15
CA LEU A 24 -78.17 61.97 -89.77
C LEU A 24 -76.80 62.53 -89.34
N LYS A 25 -76.66 63.86 -89.29
CA LYS A 25 -75.43 64.47 -88.74
C LYS A 25 -75.24 64.16 -87.25
N GLN A 26 -76.32 64.13 -86.48
CA GLN A 26 -76.30 63.71 -85.08
C GLN A 26 -75.88 62.24 -84.94
N LEU A 27 -76.43 61.34 -85.77
CA LEU A 27 -76.03 59.93 -85.82
C LEU A 27 -74.57 59.74 -86.24
N GLU A 28 -74.05 60.52 -87.19
CA GLU A 28 -72.63 60.49 -87.57
C GLU A 28 -71.73 60.98 -86.42
N THR A 29 -72.13 62.03 -85.70
CA THR A 29 -71.40 62.49 -84.51
C THR A 29 -71.47 61.50 -83.36
N GLU A 30 -72.60 60.81 -83.18
CA GLU A 30 -72.75 59.75 -82.17
C GLU A 30 -71.95 58.50 -82.55
N LEU A 31 -71.92 58.10 -83.82
CA LEU A 31 -71.15 56.95 -84.29
C LEU A 31 -69.64 57.21 -84.17
N THR A 32 -69.19 58.43 -84.47
CA THR A 32 -67.79 58.83 -84.26
C THR A 32 -67.44 58.96 -82.78
N ALA A 33 -68.35 59.45 -81.94
CA ALA A 33 -68.20 59.44 -80.49
C ALA A 33 -68.10 58.00 -79.93
N GLN A 34 -68.98 57.10 -80.37
CA GLN A 34 -68.93 55.68 -79.97
C GLN A 34 -67.67 54.99 -80.48
N HIS A 35 -67.21 55.29 -81.71
CA HIS A 35 -65.98 54.71 -82.24
C HIS A 35 -64.74 55.23 -81.49
N THR A 36 -64.71 56.51 -81.13
CA THR A 36 -63.62 57.09 -80.33
C THR A 36 -63.64 56.56 -78.90
N GLU A 37 -64.82 56.39 -78.28
CA GLU A 37 -64.99 55.77 -76.98
C GLU A 37 -64.57 54.28 -77.00
N ALA A 38 -65.02 53.50 -77.98
CA ALA A 38 -64.62 52.10 -78.15
C ALA A 38 -63.11 51.97 -78.41
N SER A 39 -62.51 52.89 -79.18
CA SER A 39 -61.07 52.94 -79.38
C SER A 39 -60.32 53.29 -78.09
N SER A 40 -60.84 54.20 -77.27
CA SER A 40 -60.28 54.53 -75.96
C SER A 40 -60.36 53.36 -74.99
N GLN A 41 -61.50 52.66 -74.94
CA GLN A 41 -61.68 51.46 -74.13
C GLN A 41 -60.75 50.31 -74.60
N LEU A 42 -60.56 50.15 -75.90
CA LEU A 42 -59.61 49.16 -76.44
C LEU A 42 -58.18 49.47 -75.98
N GLN A 43 -57.77 50.75 -76.00
CA GLN A 43 -56.47 51.17 -75.51
C GLN A 43 -56.33 50.92 -74.00
N GLU A 44 -57.34 51.24 -73.21
CA GLU A 44 -57.34 50.96 -71.76
C GLU A 44 -57.22 49.46 -71.46
N VAL A 45 -57.90 48.60 -72.22
CA VAL A 45 -57.77 47.14 -72.10
C VAL A 45 -56.36 46.68 -72.47
N GLN A 46 -55.70 47.30 -73.46
CA GLN A 46 -54.30 46.99 -73.79
C GLN A 46 -53.36 47.40 -72.66
N ASP A 47 -53.50 48.61 -72.12
CA ASP A 47 -52.69 49.10 -71.00
C ASP A 47 -52.88 48.22 -69.75
N LEU A 48 -54.11 47.79 -69.46
CA LEU A 48 -54.41 46.87 -68.37
C LEU A 48 -53.79 45.48 -68.59
N ARG A 49 -53.78 44.98 -69.83
CA ARG A 49 -53.10 43.71 -70.16
C ARG A 49 -51.59 43.80 -69.97
N GLU A 50 -50.97 44.93 -70.30
CA GLU A 50 -49.55 45.16 -70.05
C GLU A 50 -49.23 45.25 -68.56
N LYS A 51 -50.04 45.99 -67.79
CA LYS A 51 -49.94 46.02 -66.33
C LYS A 51 -50.11 44.63 -65.70
N LEU A 52 -51.07 43.84 -66.17
CA LEU A 52 -51.27 42.47 -65.71
C LEU A 52 -50.04 41.60 -65.97
N LYS A 53 -49.42 41.70 -67.15
CA LYS A 53 -48.17 40.99 -67.47
C LYS A 53 -47.02 41.44 -66.56
N SER A 54 -46.87 42.75 -66.33
CA SER A 54 -45.85 43.28 -65.41
C SER A 54 -46.02 42.74 -64.00
N LEU A 55 -47.25 42.75 -63.47
CA LEU A 55 -47.56 42.19 -62.14
C LEU A 55 -47.33 40.68 -62.09
N GLN A 56 -47.61 39.94 -63.16
CA GLN A 56 -47.30 38.50 -63.23
C GLN A 56 -45.78 38.25 -63.18
N CYS A 57 -44.98 39.06 -63.88
CA CYS A 57 -43.52 38.99 -63.79
C CYS A 57 -43.03 39.31 -62.38
N GLU A 58 -43.56 40.36 -61.74
CA GLU A 58 -43.21 40.72 -60.38
C GLU A 58 -43.56 39.62 -59.37
N LEU A 59 -44.76 39.03 -59.47
CA LEU A 59 -45.17 37.89 -58.65
C LEU A 59 -44.25 36.67 -58.82
N TYR A 60 -43.79 36.41 -60.05
CA TYR A 60 -42.84 35.32 -60.29
C TYR A 60 -41.50 35.57 -59.59
N VAL A 61 -40.94 36.78 -59.73
CA VAL A 61 -39.69 37.17 -59.06
C VAL A 61 -39.84 37.12 -57.54
N LEU A 62 -40.95 37.58 -57.00
CA LEU A 62 -41.22 37.52 -55.56
C LEU A 62 -41.32 36.09 -55.04
N ARG A 63 -41.95 35.17 -55.78
CA ARG A 63 -41.99 33.75 -55.44
C ARG A 63 -40.60 33.12 -55.44
N GLU A 64 -39.81 33.37 -56.49
CA GLU A 64 -38.43 32.87 -56.57
C GLU A 64 -37.58 33.41 -55.40
N ASN A 65 -37.76 34.67 -55.03
CA ASN A 65 -37.08 35.25 -53.87
C ASN A 65 -37.55 34.62 -52.55
N ALA A 66 -38.85 34.35 -52.38
CA ALA A 66 -39.36 33.66 -51.20
C ALA A 66 -38.77 32.24 -51.07
N GLU A 67 -38.73 31.47 -52.17
CA GLU A 67 -38.11 30.14 -52.19
C GLU A 67 -36.61 30.20 -51.84
N LYS A 68 -35.88 31.19 -52.35
CA LYS A 68 -34.47 31.41 -51.98
C LYS A 68 -34.31 31.74 -50.50
N HIS A 69 -35.20 32.57 -49.95
CA HIS A 69 -35.17 32.93 -48.53
C HIS A 69 -35.49 31.72 -47.65
N ASP A 70 -36.47 30.89 -48.03
CA ASP A 70 -36.81 29.66 -47.32
C ASP A 70 -35.65 28.67 -47.33
N ALA A 71 -34.97 28.51 -48.47
CA ALA A 71 -33.77 27.69 -48.57
C ALA A 71 -32.64 28.21 -47.66
N GLN A 72 -32.42 29.53 -47.61
CA GLN A 72 -31.43 30.14 -46.71
C GLN A 72 -31.79 29.96 -45.24
N LEU A 73 -33.07 30.02 -44.88
CA LEU A 73 -33.54 29.78 -43.52
C LEU A 73 -33.32 28.32 -43.11
N ALA A 74 -33.60 27.36 -44.00
CA ALA A 74 -33.33 25.94 -43.76
C ALA A 74 -31.83 25.65 -43.58
N GLU A 75 -30.97 26.26 -44.40
CA GLU A 75 -29.51 26.15 -44.26
C GLU A 75 -29.04 26.71 -42.90
N LYS A 76 -29.50 27.90 -42.53
CA LYS A 76 -29.18 28.53 -41.23
C LYS A 76 -29.67 27.68 -40.05
N GLN A 77 -30.87 27.09 -40.15
CA GLN A 77 -31.38 26.21 -39.10
C GLN A 77 -30.48 24.98 -38.94
N LYS A 78 -30.05 24.36 -40.03
CA LYS A 78 -29.12 23.23 -39.98
C LYS A 78 -27.79 23.58 -39.31
N VAL A 79 -27.26 24.78 -39.57
CA VAL A 79 -26.05 25.28 -38.92
C VAL A 79 -26.27 25.50 -37.42
N ILE A 80 -27.42 26.05 -37.03
CA ILE A 80 -27.79 26.21 -35.61
C ILE A 80 -27.86 24.85 -34.92
N ASP A 81 -28.55 23.88 -35.52
CA ASP A 81 -28.70 22.53 -34.96
C ASP A 81 -27.34 21.84 -34.80
N SER A 82 -26.44 22.00 -35.79
CA SER A 82 -25.07 21.48 -35.72
C SER A 82 -24.27 22.13 -34.57
N ALA A 83 -24.33 23.46 -34.45
CA ALA A 83 -23.63 24.18 -33.39
C ALA A 83 -24.19 23.86 -31.99
N GLU A 84 -25.50 23.62 -31.87
CA GLU A 84 -26.12 23.18 -30.63
C GLU A 84 -25.66 21.78 -30.21
N ASN A 85 -25.55 20.85 -31.17
CA ASN A 85 -25.01 19.52 -30.93
C ASN A 85 -23.53 19.54 -30.54
N GLU A 86 -22.71 20.37 -31.18
CA GLU A 86 -21.31 20.54 -30.77
C GLU A 86 -21.23 21.13 -29.35
N ARG A 87 -22.08 22.11 -29.03
CA ARG A 87 -22.13 22.72 -27.70
C ARG A 87 -22.55 21.71 -26.62
N THR A 88 -23.49 20.81 -26.90
CA THR A 88 -23.88 19.77 -25.93
C THR A 88 -22.76 18.77 -25.72
N GLN A 89 -22.10 18.30 -26.79
CA GLN A 89 -20.94 17.40 -26.70
C GLN A 89 -19.79 18.02 -25.90
N LEU A 90 -19.44 19.28 -26.19
CA LEU A 90 -18.40 19.99 -25.44
C LEU A 90 -18.76 20.16 -23.96
N ARG A 91 -20.04 20.39 -23.63
CA ARG A 91 -20.49 20.45 -22.24
C ARG A 91 -20.35 19.10 -21.55
N GLU A 92 -20.74 18.01 -22.19
CA GLU A 92 -20.59 16.66 -21.64
C GLU A 92 -19.12 16.30 -21.40
N MET A 93 -18.24 16.59 -22.36
CA MET A 93 -16.80 16.42 -22.19
C MET A 93 -16.28 17.22 -20.99
N LEU A 94 -16.66 18.49 -20.88
CA LEU A 94 -16.21 19.36 -19.81
C LEU A 94 -16.74 18.90 -18.44
N THR A 95 -17.97 18.36 -18.37
CA THR A 95 -18.47 17.76 -17.13
C THR A 95 -17.72 16.49 -16.76
N ASN A 96 -17.34 15.66 -17.73
CA ASN A 96 -16.56 14.45 -17.49
C ASN A 96 -15.14 14.77 -17.01
N GLU A 97 -14.47 15.74 -17.63
CA GLU A 97 -13.15 16.22 -17.19
C GLU A 97 -13.18 16.81 -15.79
N ARG A 98 -14.23 17.56 -15.44
CA ARG A 98 -14.40 18.08 -14.07
C ARG A 98 -14.56 16.97 -13.03
N ALA A 99 -15.37 15.96 -13.34
CA ALA A 99 -15.54 14.81 -12.46
C ALA A 99 -14.23 14.01 -12.29
N GLU A 100 -13.45 13.87 -13.36
CA GLU A 100 -12.13 13.24 -13.30
C GLU A 100 -11.12 14.04 -12.48
N LEU A 101 -11.07 15.37 -12.66
CA LEU A 101 -10.25 16.24 -11.83
C LEU A 101 -10.64 16.17 -10.36
N GLU A 102 -11.94 16.10 -10.06
CA GLU A 102 -12.41 15.96 -8.68
C GLU A 102 -11.97 14.63 -8.05
N ARG A 103 -12.04 13.51 -8.81
CA ARG A 103 -11.47 12.22 -8.37
C ARG A 103 -9.98 12.31 -8.10
N GLN A 104 -9.21 12.94 -8.99
CA GLN A 104 -7.77 13.12 -8.81
C GLN A 104 -7.43 13.98 -7.59
N VAL A 105 -8.21 15.03 -7.31
CA VAL A 105 -8.03 15.87 -6.12
C VAL A 105 -8.30 15.08 -4.85
N VAL A 106 -9.36 14.27 -4.81
CA VAL A 106 -9.66 13.40 -3.66
C VAL A 106 -8.54 12.38 -3.43
N HIS A 107 -8.07 11.72 -4.48
CA HIS A 107 -6.97 10.77 -4.41
C HIS A 107 -5.65 11.43 -3.93
N ALA A 108 -5.33 12.63 -4.44
CA ALA A 108 -4.16 13.37 -4.00
C ALA A 108 -4.22 13.75 -2.51
N LYS A 109 -5.41 14.13 -2.01
CA LYS A 109 -5.62 14.39 -0.57
C LYS A 109 -5.40 13.15 0.26
N TYR A 110 -5.95 12.02 -0.16
CA TYR A 110 -5.77 10.74 0.53
C TYR A 110 -4.30 10.33 0.64
N ILE A 111 -3.54 10.43 -0.46
CA ILE A 111 -2.09 10.16 -0.45
C ILE A 111 -1.35 11.13 0.49
N THR A 112 -1.75 12.40 0.51
CA THR A 112 -1.14 13.40 1.40
C THR A 112 -1.39 13.06 2.87
N GLU A 113 -2.64 12.71 3.23
CA GLU A 113 -3.02 12.30 4.57
C GLU A 113 -2.28 11.02 5.03
N GLN A 114 -2.13 10.04 4.13
CA GLN A 114 -1.32 8.84 4.43
C GLN A 114 0.16 9.18 4.65
N ASN A 115 0.75 10.03 3.81
CA ASN A 115 2.13 10.46 3.98
C ASN A 115 2.34 11.19 5.31
N ASP A 116 1.41 12.05 5.71
CA ASP A 116 1.46 12.76 6.99
C ASP A 116 1.38 11.76 8.18
N ALA A 117 0.52 10.75 8.08
CA ALA A 117 0.42 9.69 9.09
C ALA A 117 1.72 8.87 9.21
N ILE A 118 2.29 8.45 8.08
CA ILE A 118 3.56 7.71 8.03
C ILE A 118 4.70 8.57 8.59
N GLN A 119 4.74 9.87 8.25
CA GLN A 119 5.77 10.77 8.74
C GLN A 119 5.66 10.99 10.26
N SER A 120 4.44 11.11 10.79
CA SER A 120 4.19 11.18 12.23
C SER A 120 4.65 9.90 12.95
N ASP A 121 4.31 8.73 12.43
CA ASP A 121 4.71 7.43 12.98
C ASP A 121 6.24 7.25 12.94
N LEU A 122 6.89 7.65 11.84
CA LEU A 122 8.34 7.61 11.73
C LEU A 122 9.01 8.49 12.79
N LEU A 123 8.50 9.70 13.00
CA LEU A 123 9.02 10.64 14.00
C LEU A 123 8.83 10.10 15.42
N HIS A 124 7.68 9.49 15.70
CA HIS A 124 7.42 8.82 16.98
C HIS A 124 8.37 7.64 17.20
N LYS A 125 8.58 6.79 16.19
CA LYS A 125 9.53 5.65 16.25
C LYS A 125 10.97 6.12 16.41
N GLN A 126 11.35 7.22 15.78
CA GLN A 126 12.67 7.81 15.93
C GLN A 126 12.90 8.33 17.35
N HIS A 127 11.88 8.95 17.97
CA HIS A 127 11.96 9.35 19.37
C HIS A 127 12.09 8.15 20.33
N GLN A 128 11.30 7.09 20.11
CA GLN A 128 11.40 5.84 20.88
C GLN A 128 12.80 5.21 20.75
N LEU A 129 13.38 5.21 19.55
CA LEU A 129 14.74 4.70 19.33
C LEU A 129 15.76 5.49 20.14
N THR A 130 15.70 6.82 20.09
CA THR A 130 16.61 7.68 20.87
C THR A 130 16.48 7.45 22.38
N GLU A 131 15.27 7.24 22.88
CA GLU A 131 15.04 6.93 24.29
C GLU A 131 15.66 5.58 24.68
N VAL A 132 15.49 4.53 23.87
CA VAL A 132 16.10 3.22 24.11
C VAL A 132 17.63 3.29 23.99
N GLU A 133 18.16 4.05 23.04
CA GLU A 133 19.60 4.29 22.90
C GLU A 133 20.18 4.98 24.13
N GLN A 134 19.46 5.97 24.69
CA GLN A 134 19.85 6.64 25.94
C GLN A 134 19.82 5.66 27.12
N GLN A 135 18.74 4.88 27.28
CA GLN A 135 18.65 3.87 28.33
C GLN A 135 19.79 2.84 28.23
N LEU A 136 20.13 2.39 27.03
CA LEU A 136 21.28 1.51 26.81
C LEU A 136 22.62 2.17 27.16
N HIS A 137 22.76 3.47 26.91
CA HIS A 137 23.96 4.21 27.29
C HIS A 137 24.10 4.29 28.82
N ASP A 138 23.00 4.60 29.51
CA ASP A 138 22.97 4.71 30.97
C ASP A 138 23.27 3.35 31.63
N ILE A 139 22.63 2.27 31.17
CA ILE A 139 22.90 0.90 31.67
C ILE A 139 24.35 0.49 31.44
N LYS A 140 24.95 0.85 30.30
CA LYS A 140 26.38 0.56 30.04
C LYS A 140 27.28 1.32 31.01
N ALA A 141 26.99 2.58 31.29
CA ALA A 141 27.75 3.37 32.25
C ALA A 141 27.64 2.79 33.68
N GLU A 142 26.45 2.36 34.09
CA GLU A 142 26.24 1.67 35.37
C GLU A 142 27.01 0.35 35.44
N LEU A 143 26.99 -0.45 34.38
CA LEU A 143 27.72 -1.72 34.30
C LEU A 143 29.24 -1.50 34.40
N GLU A 144 29.77 -0.47 33.73
CA GLU A 144 31.18 -0.10 33.82
C GLU A 144 31.56 0.34 35.25
N ALA A 145 30.71 1.12 35.91
CA ALA A 145 30.92 1.52 37.30
C ALA A 145 30.94 0.31 38.24
N VAL A 146 29.98 -0.59 38.13
CA VAL A 146 29.92 -1.83 38.92
C VAL A 146 31.15 -2.70 38.68
N ASN A 147 31.54 -2.91 37.42
CA ASN A 147 32.74 -3.67 37.09
C ASN A 147 34.01 -3.05 37.69
N SER A 148 34.13 -1.72 37.67
CA SER A 148 35.24 -1.02 38.30
C SER A 148 35.28 -1.25 39.82
N THR A 149 34.14 -1.15 40.49
CA THR A 149 34.06 -1.43 41.94
C THR A 149 34.38 -2.88 42.27
N HIS A 150 33.85 -3.84 41.50
CA HIS A 150 34.10 -5.25 41.72
C HIS A 150 35.58 -5.60 41.49
N ALA A 151 36.21 -5.02 40.48
CA ALA A 151 37.65 -5.18 40.25
C ALA A 151 38.47 -4.65 41.44
N ALA A 152 38.09 -3.50 42.01
CA ALA A 152 38.75 -2.96 43.20
C ALA A 152 38.57 -3.89 44.43
N ASP A 153 37.38 -4.42 44.65
CA ASP A 153 37.09 -5.36 45.73
C ASP A 153 37.88 -6.66 45.60
N ILE A 154 38.00 -7.22 44.39
CA ILE A 154 38.84 -8.40 44.11
C ILE A 154 40.30 -8.12 44.51
N VAL A 155 40.83 -6.94 44.17
CA VAL A 155 42.20 -6.56 44.53
C VAL A 155 42.36 -6.48 46.05
N ILE A 156 41.40 -5.90 46.75
CA ILE A 156 41.42 -5.81 48.22
C ILE A 156 41.37 -7.22 48.84
N LYS A 157 40.44 -8.07 48.40
CA LYS A 157 40.28 -9.43 48.92
C LYS A 157 41.51 -10.30 48.63
N THR A 158 42.15 -10.12 47.47
CA THR A 158 43.39 -10.82 47.13
C THR A 158 44.52 -10.43 48.10
N LYS A 159 44.66 -9.13 48.42
CA LYS A 159 45.63 -8.66 49.42
C LYS A 159 45.36 -9.22 50.81
N GLU A 160 44.09 -9.30 51.23
CA GLU A 160 43.70 -9.92 52.50
C GLU A 160 44.09 -11.42 52.53
N ILE A 161 43.81 -12.16 51.45
CA ILE A 161 44.20 -13.57 51.31
C ILE A 161 45.71 -13.74 51.40
N ASP A 162 46.49 -12.88 50.74
CA ASP A 162 47.95 -12.93 50.77
C ASP A 162 48.52 -12.63 52.17
N SER A 163 47.90 -11.71 52.91
CA SER A 163 48.24 -11.44 54.32
C SER A 163 47.98 -12.67 55.19
N LEU A 164 46.78 -13.25 55.09
CA LEU A 164 46.40 -14.45 55.85
C LEU A 164 47.28 -15.66 55.52
N ARG A 165 47.66 -15.83 54.25
CA ARG A 165 48.61 -16.88 53.83
C ARG A 165 49.98 -16.68 54.46
N SER A 166 50.44 -15.42 54.54
CA SER A 166 51.72 -15.09 55.16
C SER A 166 51.70 -15.37 56.66
N GLU A 167 50.61 -15.00 57.34
CA GLU A 167 50.38 -15.33 58.75
C GLU A 167 50.34 -16.85 58.98
N LEU A 168 49.63 -17.61 58.14
CA LEU A 168 49.60 -19.07 58.20
C LEU A 168 50.98 -19.71 58.04
N LEU A 169 51.77 -19.22 57.10
CA LEU A 169 53.16 -19.67 56.92
C LEU A 169 54.00 -19.41 58.16
N GLN A 170 53.83 -18.25 58.78
CA GLN A 170 54.55 -17.91 60.01
C GLN A 170 54.14 -18.81 61.18
N ILE A 171 52.84 -19.03 61.37
CA ILE A 171 52.33 -19.98 62.38
C ILE A 171 52.89 -21.39 62.13
N ALA A 172 52.94 -21.84 60.87
CA ALA A 172 53.48 -23.16 60.54
C ALA A 172 54.97 -23.29 60.91
N VAL A 173 55.77 -22.25 60.69
CA VAL A 173 57.18 -22.20 61.12
C VAL A 173 57.29 -22.26 62.64
N GLU A 174 56.50 -21.46 63.36
CA GLU A 174 56.49 -21.47 64.83
C GLU A 174 56.06 -22.83 65.40
N LEU A 175 55.09 -23.48 64.78
CA LEU A 175 54.60 -24.80 65.17
C LEU A 175 55.67 -25.87 64.95
N ASN A 176 56.42 -25.80 63.84
CA ASN A 176 57.54 -26.69 63.58
C ASN A 176 58.69 -26.48 64.59
N ALA A 177 59.01 -25.24 64.94
CA ALA A 177 59.98 -24.94 66.00
C ALA A 177 59.54 -25.48 67.36
N LYS A 178 58.25 -25.36 67.69
CA LYS A 178 57.67 -25.98 68.89
C LYS A 178 57.76 -27.51 68.86
N ALA A 179 57.54 -28.14 67.71
CA ALA A 179 57.67 -29.59 67.57
C ALA A 179 59.12 -30.06 67.79
N GLN A 180 60.11 -29.33 67.25
CA GLN A 180 61.53 -29.59 67.51
C GLN A 180 61.87 -29.45 68.99
N LEU A 181 61.42 -28.36 69.64
CA LEU A 181 61.60 -28.18 71.09
C LEU A 181 60.93 -29.30 71.88
N GLN A 182 59.78 -29.80 71.43
CA GLN A 182 59.09 -30.93 72.08
C GLN A 182 59.89 -32.23 71.92
N GLU A 183 60.45 -32.51 70.74
CA GLU A 183 61.37 -33.64 70.54
C GLU A 183 62.62 -33.53 71.43
N GLU A 184 63.22 -32.34 71.55
CA GLU A 184 64.34 -32.11 72.47
C GLU A 184 63.92 -32.33 73.94
N LEU A 185 62.72 -31.87 74.32
CA LEU A 185 62.18 -32.06 75.67
C LEU A 185 61.92 -33.53 75.97
N ASP A 186 61.39 -34.28 75.01
CA ASP A 186 61.15 -35.72 75.15
C ASP A 186 62.46 -36.52 75.14
N ALA A 187 63.46 -36.12 74.35
CA ALA A 187 64.82 -36.67 74.42
C ALA A 187 65.45 -36.43 75.80
N LEU A 188 65.38 -35.19 76.31
CA LEU A 188 65.83 -34.86 77.66
C LEU A 188 65.03 -35.63 78.73
N ARG A 189 63.73 -35.85 78.57
CA ARG A 189 62.93 -36.69 79.48
C ARG A 189 63.37 -38.14 79.46
N VAL A 190 63.75 -38.68 78.30
CA VAL A 190 64.32 -40.03 78.19
C VAL A 190 65.67 -40.07 78.91
N GLU A 191 66.56 -39.10 78.70
CA GLU A 191 67.84 -39.00 79.43
C GLU A 191 67.60 -38.85 80.94
N LEU A 192 66.61 -38.07 81.37
CA LEU A 192 66.19 -37.93 82.77
C LEU A 192 65.56 -39.21 83.31
N ALA A 193 64.84 -39.97 82.48
CA ALA A 193 64.26 -41.26 82.82
C ALA A 193 65.35 -42.35 82.91
N GLU A 194 66.42 -42.29 82.12
CA GLU A 194 67.62 -43.12 82.27
C GLU A 194 68.38 -42.73 83.55
N HIS A 195 68.49 -41.43 83.83
CA HIS A 195 69.08 -40.91 85.07
C HIS A 195 68.22 -41.20 86.31
N ASN A 196 66.89 -41.30 86.15
CA ASN A 196 65.94 -41.71 87.18
C ASN A 196 65.84 -43.24 87.27
N GLN A 197 66.07 -44.03 86.22
CA GLN A 197 66.25 -45.49 86.32
C GLN A 197 67.50 -45.85 87.13
N LEU A 198 68.51 -44.98 87.13
CA LEU A 198 69.65 -45.03 88.06
C LEU A 198 69.29 -44.62 89.51
N LYS A 199 68.15 -43.94 89.73
CA LYS A 199 67.76 -43.37 91.03
C LYS A 199 66.49 -43.98 91.64
N GLU A 200 65.69 -44.71 90.88
CA GLU A 200 64.42 -45.30 91.31
C GLU A 200 64.38 -46.80 91.02
N LEU A 201 65.17 -47.51 91.82
CA LEU A 201 64.78 -48.76 92.51
C LEU A 201 63.61 -48.51 93.52
N GLN A 202 62.80 -47.46 93.31
CA GLN A 202 61.68 -47.06 94.17
C GLN A 202 60.53 -46.48 93.32
N LEU A 203 59.40 -47.19 93.36
CA LEU A 203 58.02 -46.74 93.14
C LEU A 203 57.50 -46.39 91.71
N SER A 204 56.92 -47.43 91.07
CA SER A 204 55.54 -47.56 90.58
C SER A 204 54.70 -46.37 90.03
N GLN A 205 54.21 -46.62 88.79
CA GLN A 205 52.82 -46.52 88.24
C GLN A 205 52.13 -45.19 87.85
N ALA A 206 51.58 -45.25 86.61
CA ALA A 206 50.33 -44.64 86.06
C ALA A 206 50.34 -43.12 85.79
N THR A 207 49.64 -42.51 84.80
CA THR A 207 48.50 -42.88 83.94
C THR A 207 48.44 -41.86 82.77
N VAL A 208 47.88 -42.26 81.63
CA VAL A 208 47.59 -41.43 80.45
C VAL A 208 46.13 -40.94 80.51
N GLU A 209 45.84 -39.88 79.74
CA GLU A 209 44.52 -39.38 79.29
C GLU A 209 43.98 -38.12 79.99
N ASN A 210 44.25 -36.95 79.41
CA ASN A 210 43.26 -35.86 79.33
C ASN A 210 43.69 -34.77 78.30
N GLY A 211 43.28 -34.90 77.04
CA GLY A 211 43.55 -33.88 76.00
C GLY A 211 42.44 -33.71 74.96
N GLN A 212 41.58 -34.72 74.78
CA GLN A 212 40.55 -34.70 73.73
C GLN A 212 39.28 -33.89 74.06
N LYS A 213 39.07 -33.46 75.32
CA LYS A 213 37.86 -32.70 75.70
C LYS A 213 37.85 -31.23 75.24
N SER A 214 39.02 -30.60 75.06
CA SER A 214 39.09 -29.18 74.69
C SER A 214 38.91 -28.93 73.19
N ILE A 215 39.37 -29.86 72.35
CA ILE A 215 39.29 -29.74 70.89
C ILE A 215 37.85 -30.02 70.42
N LEU A 216 37.21 -31.05 71.00
CA LEU A 216 35.81 -31.38 70.73
C LEU A 216 34.84 -30.27 71.17
N ALA A 217 35.18 -29.49 72.20
CA ALA A 217 34.38 -28.35 72.63
C ALA A 217 34.46 -27.16 71.65
N SER A 218 35.65 -26.90 71.09
CA SER A 218 35.85 -25.86 70.06
C SER A 218 35.14 -26.22 68.75
N ASP A 219 35.25 -27.48 68.32
CA ASP A 219 34.59 -27.95 67.09
C ASP A 219 33.07 -27.97 67.24
N ALA A 220 32.55 -28.31 68.43
CA ALA A 220 31.13 -28.22 68.72
C ALA A 220 30.61 -26.77 68.63
N GLU A 221 31.38 -25.79 69.09
CA GLU A 221 31.02 -24.37 69.03
C GLU A 221 31.04 -23.81 67.60
N ASN A 222 32.04 -24.20 66.79
CA ASN A 222 32.14 -23.82 65.38
C ASN A 222 31.02 -24.43 64.55
N LEU A 223 30.71 -25.72 64.76
CA LEU A 223 29.57 -26.38 64.12
C LEU A 223 28.25 -25.72 64.51
N ARG A 224 28.10 -25.25 65.75
CA ARG A 224 26.92 -24.51 66.21
C ARG A 224 26.75 -23.18 65.47
N ARG A 225 27.83 -22.40 65.31
CA ARG A 225 27.82 -21.13 64.56
C ARG A 225 27.49 -21.31 63.09
N ILE A 226 28.04 -22.35 62.45
CA ILE A 226 27.74 -22.67 61.05
C ILE A 226 26.27 -23.08 60.91
N ASN A 227 25.74 -23.86 61.84
CA ASN A 227 24.33 -24.26 61.83
C ASN A 227 23.40 -23.06 62.02
N GLU A 228 23.74 -22.12 62.92
CA GLU A 228 23.00 -20.87 63.09
C GLU A 228 23.06 -19.97 61.84
N ALA A 229 24.21 -19.89 61.16
CA ALA A 229 24.34 -19.13 59.93
C ALA A 229 23.50 -19.74 58.79
N LEU A 230 23.57 -21.06 58.61
CA LEU A 230 22.77 -21.79 57.64
C LEU A 230 21.27 -21.67 57.93
N GLN A 231 20.86 -21.66 59.19
CA GLN A 231 19.45 -21.44 59.58
C GLN A 231 18.96 -20.04 59.18
N ARG A 232 19.74 -18.99 59.41
CA ARG A 232 19.40 -17.62 58.97
C ARG A 232 19.30 -17.53 57.45
N GLU A 233 20.26 -18.11 56.73
CA GLU A 233 20.26 -18.10 55.27
C GLU A 233 19.05 -18.86 54.69
N LEU A 234 18.63 -19.95 55.35
CA LEU A 234 17.41 -20.68 55.01
C LEU A 234 16.15 -19.86 55.26
N GLU A 235 16.09 -19.10 56.36
CA GLU A 235 14.98 -18.19 56.67
C GLU A 235 14.91 -17.04 55.67
N ASP A 236 16.05 -16.43 55.32
CA ASP A 236 16.13 -15.35 54.33
C ASP A 236 15.72 -15.83 52.94
N LEU A 237 16.20 -17.00 52.49
CA LEU A 237 15.77 -17.60 51.23
C LEU A 237 14.27 -17.92 51.24
N LYS A 238 13.74 -18.39 52.38
CA LYS A 238 12.30 -18.65 52.52
C LYS A 238 11.49 -17.36 52.42
N HIS A 239 11.93 -16.29 53.06
CA HIS A 239 11.27 -14.98 52.97
C HIS A 239 11.31 -14.42 51.53
N LYS A 240 12.47 -14.50 50.87
CA LYS A 240 12.62 -14.04 49.48
C LYS A 240 11.75 -14.85 48.52
N SER A 241 11.78 -16.18 48.62
CA SER A 241 10.92 -17.07 47.84
C SER A 241 9.44 -16.81 48.11
N THR A 242 9.05 -16.54 49.36
CA THR A 242 7.66 -16.19 49.69
C THR A 242 7.25 -14.87 49.06
N SER A 243 8.12 -13.85 49.06
CA SER A 243 7.88 -12.56 48.41
C SER A 243 7.68 -12.71 46.90
N GLU A 244 8.58 -13.42 46.23
CA GLU A 244 8.48 -13.69 44.79
C GLU A 244 7.21 -14.48 44.45
N ILE A 245 6.83 -15.45 45.28
CA ILE A 245 5.56 -16.18 45.12
C ILE A 245 4.36 -15.23 45.24
N THR A 246 4.36 -14.32 46.22
CA THR A 246 3.25 -13.35 46.36
C THR A 246 3.18 -12.35 45.21
N GLU A 247 4.32 -11.91 44.67
CA GLU A 247 4.37 -11.02 43.50
C GLU A 247 3.84 -11.71 42.25
N LEU A 248 4.28 -12.95 41.98
CA LEU A 248 3.77 -13.74 40.86
C LEU A 248 2.28 -14.08 41.02
N GLN A 249 1.81 -14.32 42.24
CA GLN A 249 0.38 -14.51 42.51
C GLN A 249 -0.42 -13.25 42.19
N GLN A 250 0.07 -12.07 42.56
CA GLN A 250 -0.58 -10.80 42.23
C GLN A 250 -0.63 -10.56 40.72
N GLU A 251 0.46 -10.84 39.99
CA GLU A 251 0.51 -10.71 38.54
C GLU A 251 -0.48 -11.66 37.83
N ILE A 252 -0.60 -12.90 38.33
CA ILE A 252 -1.60 -13.86 37.84
C ILE A 252 -3.03 -13.33 38.07
N GLU A 253 -3.32 -12.78 39.25
CA GLU A 253 -4.64 -12.21 39.56
C GLU A 253 -4.98 -11.02 38.65
N ASP A 254 -4.02 -10.13 38.40
CA ASP A 254 -4.18 -8.97 37.51
C ASP A 254 -4.41 -9.41 36.05
N MET A 255 -3.64 -10.38 35.57
CA MET A 255 -3.84 -10.96 34.24
C MET A 255 -5.19 -11.66 34.11
N GLN A 256 -5.62 -12.42 35.11
CA GLN A 256 -6.94 -13.06 35.13
C GLN A 256 -8.07 -12.03 35.16
N SER A 257 -7.91 -10.95 35.91
CA SER A 257 -8.86 -9.83 35.95
C SER A 257 -8.99 -9.18 34.57
N ASN A 258 -7.87 -8.90 33.91
CA ASN A 258 -7.87 -8.34 32.54
C ASN A 258 -8.52 -9.30 31.52
N ALA A 259 -8.23 -10.61 31.63
CA ALA A 259 -8.84 -11.62 30.77
C ALA A 259 -10.38 -11.70 30.95
N ARG A 260 -10.88 -11.59 32.19
CA ARG A 260 -12.33 -11.52 32.45
C ARG A 260 -12.95 -10.28 31.82
N HIS A 261 -12.35 -9.11 32.01
CA HIS A 261 -12.83 -7.86 31.43
C HIS A 261 -12.87 -7.89 29.89
N MET A 262 -11.86 -8.48 29.24
CA MET A 262 -11.87 -8.69 27.79
C MET A 262 -12.96 -9.66 27.34
N THR A 263 -13.22 -10.71 28.12
CA THR A 263 -14.31 -11.67 27.85
C THR A 263 -15.68 -10.99 27.96
N GLU A 264 -15.89 -10.11 28.95
CA GLU A 264 -17.13 -9.33 29.11
C GLU A 264 -17.36 -8.40 27.93
N LYS A 265 -16.32 -7.69 27.46
CA LYS A 265 -16.40 -6.84 26.26
C LYS A 265 -16.77 -7.64 25.01
N LEU A 266 -16.19 -8.82 24.83
CA LEU A 266 -16.55 -9.70 23.71
C LEU A 266 -18.01 -10.13 23.78
N ALA A 267 -18.51 -10.52 24.96
CA ALA A 267 -19.91 -10.89 25.14
C ALA A 267 -20.87 -9.70 24.86
N GLU A 268 -20.49 -8.47 25.20
CA GLU A 268 -21.26 -7.27 24.89
C GLU A 268 -21.33 -7.01 23.38
N VAL A 269 -20.20 -7.16 22.67
CA VAL A 269 -20.16 -7.05 21.20
C VAL A 269 -21.03 -8.11 20.53
N GLU A 270 -20.98 -9.36 21.00
CA GLU A 270 -21.86 -10.44 20.48
C GLU A 270 -23.35 -10.15 20.73
N LYS A 271 -23.68 -9.55 21.88
CA LYS A 271 -25.05 -9.12 22.19
C LYS A 271 -25.52 -7.99 21.28
N LEU A 272 -24.66 -7.00 20.98
CA LEU A 272 -24.99 -5.93 20.05
C LEU A 272 -25.15 -6.47 18.61
N HIS A 273 -24.28 -7.38 18.20
CA HIS A 273 -24.36 -8.01 16.88
C HIS A 273 -25.66 -8.83 16.72
N SER A 274 -26.02 -9.64 17.72
CA SER A 274 -27.29 -10.38 17.70
C SER A 274 -28.51 -9.46 17.71
N ALA A 275 -28.49 -8.36 18.46
CA ALA A 275 -29.56 -7.36 18.45
C ALA A 275 -29.73 -6.70 17.07
N LEU A 276 -28.63 -6.36 16.40
CA LEU A 276 -28.64 -5.79 15.04
C LEU A 276 -29.21 -6.78 14.03
N THR A 277 -28.77 -8.04 14.06
CA THR A 277 -29.31 -9.10 13.19
C THR A 277 -30.80 -9.32 13.42
N THR A 278 -31.25 -9.30 14.68
CA THR A 278 -32.68 -9.47 15.01
C THR A 278 -33.51 -8.29 14.50
N GLN A 279 -32.99 -7.07 14.60
CA GLN A 279 -33.63 -5.87 14.04
C GLN A 279 -33.75 -5.95 12.50
N GLN A 280 -32.72 -6.48 11.83
CA GLN A 280 -32.72 -6.64 10.37
C GLN A 280 -33.72 -7.70 9.90
N VAL A 281 -33.87 -8.80 10.64
CA VAL A 281 -34.88 -9.83 10.33
C VAL A 281 -36.30 -9.31 10.56
N LEU A 282 -36.56 -8.57 11.65
CA LEU A 282 -37.87 -7.98 11.92
C LEU A 282 -38.29 -6.94 10.87
N ALA A 283 -37.33 -6.13 10.39
CA ALA A 283 -37.55 -5.20 9.29
C ALA A 283 -37.97 -5.92 7.99
N ASN A 284 -37.39 -7.10 7.72
CA ASN A 284 -37.73 -7.91 6.55
C ASN A 284 -39.08 -8.63 6.71
N THR A 285 -39.42 -9.15 7.90
CA THR A 285 -40.70 -9.84 8.12
C THR A 285 -41.91 -8.89 8.12
N ASN A 286 -41.73 -7.63 8.52
CA ASN A 286 -42.79 -6.62 8.45
C ASN A 286 -43.14 -6.24 7.00
N ALA A 287 -42.19 -6.35 6.07
CA ALA A 287 -42.45 -6.13 4.65
C ALA A 287 -43.29 -7.26 4.01
N ASP A 288 -43.21 -8.49 4.55
CA ASP A 288 -43.93 -9.65 4.02
C ASP A 288 -45.37 -9.78 4.57
N GLN A 289 -45.69 -9.20 5.74
CA GLN A 289 -47.03 -9.27 6.33
C GLN A 289 -48.06 -8.31 5.69
N GLU A 290 -47.64 -7.21 5.05
CA GLU A 290 -48.55 -6.31 4.35
C GLU A 290 -49.11 -6.89 3.03
N SER A 291 -48.59 -8.03 2.54
CA SER A 291 -49.02 -8.61 1.26
C SER A 291 -50.23 -9.57 1.33
N LEU A 292 -50.69 -9.95 2.54
CA LEU A 292 -51.71 -11.01 2.71
C LEU A 292 -53.12 -10.55 3.10
N GLN A 293 -53.38 -9.23 3.18
CA GLN A 293 -54.68 -8.69 3.66
C GLN A 293 -55.58 -8.08 2.58
N ALA A 294 -55.28 -8.25 1.28
CA ALA A 294 -56.06 -7.69 0.17
C ALA A 294 -56.94 -8.73 -0.57
N THR A 295 -57.60 -9.63 0.16
CA THR A 295 -58.59 -10.55 -0.42
C THR A 295 -59.94 -10.43 0.30
N ARG A 296 -60.67 -9.32 0.07
CA ARG A 296 -62.15 -9.30 0.19
C ARG A 296 -62.77 -8.05 -0.43
N GLU A 297 -63.82 -8.30 -1.22
CA GLU A 297 -64.93 -7.39 -1.59
C GLU A 297 -64.87 -6.58 -2.90
N ILE A 298 -65.38 -7.24 -3.96
CA ILE A 298 -66.57 -6.91 -4.77
C ILE A 298 -66.74 -5.50 -5.39
N ALA A 299 -66.93 -5.52 -6.71
CA ALA A 299 -67.72 -4.63 -7.58
C ALA A 299 -67.27 -3.18 -7.79
N THR A 300 -66.78 -2.89 -9.01
CA THR A 300 -67.30 -1.86 -9.94
C THR A 300 -66.37 -1.74 -11.16
N GLY A 301 -66.87 -2.12 -12.34
CA GLY A 301 -66.09 -2.26 -13.58
C GLY A 301 -65.52 -0.98 -14.20
N GLY A 302 -65.58 0.17 -13.53
CA GLY A 302 -64.99 1.44 -13.97
C GLY A 302 -63.69 1.81 -13.24
N GLU A 303 -63.58 1.46 -11.95
CA GLU A 303 -62.38 1.69 -11.15
C GLU A 303 -61.33 0.58 -11.35
N ILE A 304 -61.74 -0.62 -11.78
CA ILE A 304 -60.83 -1.74 -12.06
C ILE A 304 -59.78 -1.39 -13.12
N SER A 305 -60.11 -0.59 -14.13
CA SER A 305 -59.14 -0.20 -15.16
C SER A 305 -58.10 0.81 -14.65
N LYS A 306 -58.50 1.70 -13.72
CA LYS A 306 -57.56 2.61 -13.05
C LYS A 306 -56.73 1.88 -12.00
N LEU A 307 -57.33 1.02 -11.20
CA LEU A 307 -56.64 0.18 -10.21
C LEU A 307 -55.68 -0.80 -10.89
N LYS A 308 -56.03 -1.40 -12.03
CA LYS A 308 -55.09 -2.22 -12.82
C LYS A 308 -53.94 -1.41 -13.40
N ALA A 309 -54.20 -0.19 -13.88
CA ALA A 309 -53.16 0.70 -14.37
C ALA A 309 -52.22 1.15 -13.23
N GLU A 310 -52.78 1.42 -12.06
CA GLU A 310 -52.04 1.82 -10.85
C GLU A 310 -51.26 0.65 -10.26
N GLU A 311 -51.81 -0.56 -10.27
CA GLU A 311 -51.13 -1.79 -9.88
C GLU A 311 -50.01 -2.16 -10.86
N GLN A 312 -50.20 -1.90 -12.16
CA GLN A 312 -49.16 -2.07 -13.18
C GLN A 312 -48.05 -1.03 -13.03
N LEU A 313 -48.40 0.23 -12.74
CA LEU A 313 -47.44 1.28 -12.42
C LEU A 313 -46.65 0.94 -11.13
N GLN A 314 -47.31 0.33 -10.15
CA GLN A 314 -46.69 -0.10 -8.89
C GLN A 314 -45.75 -1.28 -9.11
N ARG A 315 -46.10 -2.23 -9.99
CA ARG A 315 -45.21 -3.32 -10.41
C ARG A 315 -43.99 -2.80 -11.17
N GLU A 316 -44.18 -1.89 -12.13
CA GLU A 316 -43.07 -1.27 -12.86
C GLU A 316 -42.17 -0.48 -11.92
N LYS A 317 -42.75 0.25 -10.96
CA LYS A 317 -41.99 0.96 -9.92
C LYS A 317 -41.22 0.00 -9.02
N ALA A 318 -41.80 -1.14 -8.66
CA ALA A 318 -41.12 -2.16 -7.86
C ALA A 318 -39.98 -2.84 -8.65
N GLU A 319 -40.18 -3.14 -9.93
CA GLU A 319 -39.13 -3.66 -10.81
C GLU A 319 -38.01 -2.64 -11.05
N LEU A 320 -38.34 -1.36 -11.25
CA LEU A 320 -37.38 -0.28 -11.34
C LEU A 320 -36.59 -0.12 -10.03
N ALA A 321 -37.26 -0.23 -8.88
CA ALA A 321 -36.60 -0.18 -7.58
C ALA A 321 -35.68 -1.40 -7.35
N ALA A 322 -36.07 -2.59 -7.82
CA ALA A 322 -35.25 -3.79 -7.77
C ALA A 322 -34.01 -3.65 -8.66
N LYS A 323 -34.17 -3.20 -9.91
CA LYS A 323 -33.06 -2.93 -10.83
C LYS A 323 -32.13 -1.84 -10.30
N LEU A 324 -32.66 -0.79 -9.69
CA LEU A 324 -31.85 0.25 -9.08
C LEU A 324 -31.01 -0.33 -7.93
N ARG A 325 -31.59 -1.20 -7.10
CA ARG A 325 -30.87 -1.86 -6.01
C ARG A 325 -29.77 -2.78 -6.51
N GLU A 326 -30.03 -3.50 -7.61
CA GLU A 326 -29.04 -4.35 -8.27
C GLU A 326 -27.87 -3.52 -8.81
N ILE A 327 -28.15 -2.43 -9.54
CA ILE A 327 -27.12 -1.49 -10.03
C ILE A 327 -26.35 -0.87 -8.87
N MET A 328 -27.00 -0.49 -7.77
CA MET A 328 -26.30 0.05 -6.60
C MET A 328 -25.37 -0.97 -5.95
N ASN A 329 -25.76 -2.25 -5.92
CA ASN A 329 -24.90 -3.32 -5.43
C ASN A 329 -23.71 -3.53 -6.37
N GLU A 330 -23.93 -3.58 -7.69
CA GLU A 330 -22.84 -3.70 -8.67
C GLU A 330 -21.87 -2.51 -8.60
N VAL A 331 -22.38 -1.29 -8.45
CA VAL A 331 -21.55 -0.08 -8.28
C VAL A 331 -20.73 -0.16 -7.00
N ARG A 332 -21.30 -0.68 -5.91
CA ARG A 332 -20.55 -0.91 -4.67
C ARG A 332 -19.45 -1.95 -4.88
N ASP A 333 -19.77 -3.09 -5.49
CA ASP A 333 -18.81 -4.18 -5.71
C ASP A 333 -17.67 -3.75 -6.67
N VAL A 334 -17.98 -2.94 -7.70
CA VAL A 334 -16.98 -2.31 -8.58
C VAL A 334 -16.13 -1.30 -7.82
N SER A 335 -16.73 -0.53 -6.91
CA SER A 335 -15.99 0.42 -6.06
C SER A 335 -15.04 -0.29 -5.12
N GLU A 336 -15.46 -1.38 -4.48
CA GLU A 336 -14.61 -2.22 -3.62
C GLU A 336 -13.47 -2.87 -4.42
N ARG A 337 -13.77 -3.35 -5.64
CA ARG A 337 -12.75 -3.91 -6.54
C ARG A 337 -11.73 -2.86 -6.99
N ASN A 338 -12.18 -1.64 -7.31
CA ASN A 338 -11.29 -0.54 -7.68
C ASN A 338 -10.41 -0.13 -6.50
N LEU A 339 -10.96 -0.03 -5.29
CA LEU A 339 -10.19 0.25 -4.08
C LEU A 339 -9.09 -0.81 -3.85
N PHE A 340 -9.42 -2.09 -4.05
CA PHE A 340 -8.44 -3.18 -3.96
C PHE A 340 -7.35 -3.07 -5.03
N LEU A 341 -7.71 -2.70 -6.26
CA LEU A 341 -6.75 -2.51 -7.34
C LEU A 341 -5.83 -1.31 -7.10
N GLU A 342 -6.36 -0.19 -6.59
CA GLU A 342 -5.57 0.98 -6.19
C GLU A 342 -4.53 0.60 -5.13
N GLN A 343 -4.95 -0.14 -4.09
CA GLN A 343 -4.02 -0.65 -3.07
C GLN A 343 -2.96 -1.60 -3.65
N GLN A 344 -3.29 -2.44 -4.64
CA GLN A 344 -2.30 -3.27 -5.32
C GLN A 344 -1.30 -2.43 -6.13
N CYS A 345 -1.77 -1.42 -6.86
CA CYS A 345 -0.91 -0.53 -7.63
C CYS A 345 0.05 0.25 -6.71
N GLU A 346 -0.43 0.72 -5.56
CA GLU A 346 0.40 1.38 -4.55
C GLU A 346 1.47 0.45 -3.97
N ASN A 347 1.10 -0.79 -3.62
CA ASN A 347 2.07 -1.80 -3.17
C ASN A 347 3.13 -2.10 -4.24
N TYR A 348 2.73 -2.20 -5.51
CA TYR A 348 3.66 -2.40 -6.62
C TYR A 348 4.66 -1.24 -6.74
N LEU A 349 4.18 0.01 -6.61
CA LEU A 349 5.03 1.20 -6.65
C LEU A 349 6.06 1.21 -5.52
N ILE A 350 5.66 0.85 -4.29
CA ILE A 350 6.58 0.73 -3.14
C ILE A 350 7.65 -0.33 -3.41
N LEU A 351 7.25 -1.49 -3.95
CA LEU A 351 8.15 -2.57 -4.34
C LEU A 351 9.14 -2.11 -5.41
N GLU A 352 8.70 -1.35 -6.41
CA GLU A 352 9.56 -0.82 -7.47
C GLU A 352 10.60 0.16 -6.91
N GLN A 353 10.19 1.11 -6.06
CA GLN A 353 11.09 2.06 -5.39
C GLN A 353 12.11 1.33 -4.49
N SER A 354 11.67 0.32 -3.74
CA SER A 354 12.55 -0.52 -2.92
C SER A 354 13.58 -1.26 -3.77
N ASN A 355 13.17 -1.78 -4.93
CA ASN A 355 14.05 -2.46 -5.87
C ASN A 355 15.08 -1.51 -6.48
N GLU A 356 14.70 -0.29 -6.86
CA GLU A 356 15.63 0.73 -7.32
C GLU A 356 16.66 1.09 -6.24
N ARG A 357 16.23 1.26 -4.99
CA ARG A 357 17.14 1.53 -3.87
C ARG A 357 18.15 0.39 -3.67
N LEU A 358 17.68 -0.86 -3.75
CA LEU A 358 18.55 -2.04 -3.68
C LEU A 358 19.53 -2.11 -4.85
N LYS A 359 19.10 -1.77 -6.08
CA LYS A 359 20.01 -1.69 -7.25
C LYS A 359 21.10 -0.64 -7.05
N LEU A 360 20.75 0.54 -6.54
CA LEU A 360 21.72 1.60 -6.24
C LEU A 360 22.70 1.18 -5.13
N GLN A 361 22.22 0.52 -4.08
CA GLN A 361 23.06 -0.01 -3.02
C GLN A 361 24.01 -1.10 -3.53
N ASN A 362 23.51 -2.02 -4.37
CA ASN A 362 24.34 -3.03 -5.02
C ASN A 362 25.42 -2.38 -5.89
N ALA A 363 25.06 -1.40 -6.72
CA ALA A 363 26.04 -0.67 -7.54
C ALA A 363 27.12 0.02 -6.69
N LYS A 364 26.75 0.56 -5.52
CA LYS A 364 27.70 1.15 -4.57
C LYS A 364 28.64 0.10 -3.97
N LEU A 365 28.10 -1.03 -3.53
CA LEU A 365 28.89 -2.14 -2.99
C LEU A 365 29.83 -2.73 -4.06
N SER A 366 29.36 -2.86 -5.30
CA SER A 366 30.20 -3.29 -6.43
C SER A 366 31.36 -2.33 -6.66
N ARG A 367 31.13 -1.00 -6.66
CA ARG A 367 32.22 -0.02 -6.77
C ARG A 367 33.19 -0.08 -5.59
N GLN A 368 32.70 -0.23 -4.36
CA GLN A 368 33.55 -0.38 -3.18
C GLN A 368 34.40 -1.65 -3.25
N LEU A 369 33.83 -2.75 -3.76
CA LEU A 369 34.56 -3.98 -4.01
C LEU A 369 35.65 -3.75 -5.06
N ASP A 370 35.35 -3.09 -6.17
CA ASP A 370 36.33 -2.75 -7.21
C ASP A 370 37.46 -1.87 -6.66
N GLU A 371 37.13 -0.81 -5.89
CA GLU A 371 38.11 0.06 -5.22
C GLU A 371 38.99 -0.73 -4.24
N THR A 372 38.38 -1.62 -3.45
CA THR A 372 39.11 -2.47 -2.49
C THR A 372 40.04 -3.44 -3.22
N LEU A 373 39.57 -4.09 -4.29
CA LEU A 373 40.37 -5.01 -5.09
C LEU A 373 41.56 -4.29 -5.75
N VAL A 374 41.35 -3.09 -6.30
CA VAL A 374 42.44 -2.27 -6.85
C VAL A 374 43.44 -1.87 -5.75
N SER A 375 42.96 -1.48 -4.56
CA SER A 375 43.82 -1.15 -3.42
C SER A 375 44.65 -2.34 -2.91
N MET A 376 44.08 -3.55 -2.93
CA MET A 376 44.76 -4.79 -2.54
C MET A 376 45.80 -5.23 -3.58
N GLN A 377 45.56 -4.97 -4.86
CA GLN A 377 46.51 -5.29 -5.95
C GLN A 377 47.81 -4.46 -5.88
N HIS A 378 47.81 -3.33 -5.19
CA HIS A 378 49.02 -2.52 -4.98
C HIS A 378 49.90 -2.98 -3.79
N ASN A 379 49.51 -4.06 -3.08
CA ASN A 379 50.32 -4.73 -2.05
C ASN A 379 50.99 -6.00 -2.61
N GLU A 380 51.94 -5.84 -3.54
CA GLU A 380 52.61 -6.93 -4.27
C GLU A 380 53.41 -7.94 -3.40
N GLY A 381 53.53 -7.72 -2.09
CA GLY A 381 54.27 -8.59 -1.17
C GLY A 381 53.47 -9.74 -0.55
N ILE A 382 52.13 -9.67 -0.52
CA ILE A 382 51.29 -10.65 0.21
C ILE A 382 50.62 -11.65 -0.75
N THR A 383 50.29 -11.23 -1.96
CA THR A 383 49.59 -12.03 -2.98
C THR A 383 50.39 -13.26 -3.46
N ALA A 384 51.71 -13.13 -3.62
CA ALA A 384 52.56 -14.22 -4.09
C ALA A 384 52.58 -15.44 -3.14
N ASN A 385 52.46 -15.21 -1.84
CA ASN A 385 52.52 -16.28 -0.83
C ASN A 385 51.18 -17.04 -0.72
N THR A 386 50.06 -16.34 -0.93
CA THR A 386 48.72 -16.97 -0.92
C THR A 386 48.38 -17.68 -2.23
N GLU A 387 48.83 -17.15 -3.37
CA GLU A 387 48.64 -17.79 -4.68
C GLU A 387 49.38 -19.14 -4.77
N PHE A 388 50.58 -19.21 -4.18
CA PHE A 388 51.37 -20.44 -4.17
C PHE A 388 50.75 -21.54 -3.28
N GLU A 389 50.26 -21.18 -2.09
CA GLU A 389 49.54 -22.12 -1.21
C GLU A 389 48.19 -22.55 -1.82
N TYR A 390 47.47 -21.65 -2.48
CA TYR A 390 46.24 -21.99 -3.22
C TYR A 390 46.51 -22.97 -4.38
N LEU A 391 47.56 -22.71 -5.17
CA LEU A 391 47.99 -23.61 -6.23
C LEU A 391 48.36 -24.99 -5.69
N LYS A 392 49.10 -25.06 -4.59
CA LYS A 392 49.50 -26.30 -3.92
C LYS A 392 48.27 -27.12 -3.48
N ASN A 393 47.27 -26.47 -2.88
CA ASN A 393 46.03 -27.14 -2.46
C ASN A 393 45.20 -27.65 -3.65
N ILE A 394 45.08 -26.87 -4.72
CA ILE A 394 44.35 -27.29 -5.92
C ILE A 394 45.08 -28.41 -6.67
N MET A 395 46.41 -28.32 -6.80
CA MET A 395 47.22 -29.38 -7.38
C MET A 395 47.12 -30.67 -6.55
N PHE A 396 47.12 -30.56 -5.23
CA PHE A 396 46.92 -31.72 -4.36
C PHE A 396 45.53 -32.35 -4.55
N GLN A 397 44.46 -31.57 -4.60
CA GLN A 397 43.10 -32.07 -4.89
C GLN A 397 43.00 -32.74 -6.27
N TYR A 398 43.67 -32.16 -7.27
CA TYR A 398 43.72 -32.70 -8.63
C TYR A 398 44.48 -34.03 -8.70
N LEU A 399 45.66 -34.13 -8.05
CA LEU A 399 46.51 -35.31 -8.07
C LEU A 399 45.98 -36.47 -7.21
N THR A 400 45.32 -36.16 -6.09
CA THR A 400 44.73 -37.18 -5.20
C THR A 400 43.38 -37.70 -5.68
N GLY A 401 42.79 -37.08 -6.72
CA GLY A 401 41.51 -37.50 -7.28
C GLY A 401 40.32 -37.32 -6.34
N SER A 402 40.50 -36.63 -5.22
CA SER A 402 39.46 -36.42 -4.18
C SER A 402 38.31 -35.51 -4.64
N ALA A 403 38.47 -34.83 -5.78
CA ALA A 403 37.44 -33.97 -6.35
C ALA A 403 36.45 -34.81 -7.19
N ASN A 404 35.35 -35.22 -6.56
CA ASN A 404 34.22 -35.89 -7.22
C ASN A 404 33.65 -35.05 -8.38
N GLY A 405 34.21 -35.20 -9.58
CA GLY A 405 33.70 -34.62 -10.84
C GLY A 405 34.34 -33.32 -11.32
N ASN A 406 34.98 -32.54 -10.43
CA ASN A 406 35.37 -31.15 -10.73
C ASN A 406 36.78 -30.96 -11.33
N ASN A 407 37.48 -32.01 -11.78
CA ASN A 407 38.86 -31.86 -12.29
C ASN A 407 39.00 -30.93 -13.50
N GLU A 408 37.94 -30.70 -14.30
CA GLU A 408 38.00 -29.76 -15.43
C GLU A 408 38.16 -28.32 -14.92
N THR A 409 37.40 -27.96 -13.89
CA THR A 409 37.52 -26.68 -13.18
C THR A 409 38.90 -26.55 -12.53
N LEU A 410 39.39 -27.62 -11.90
CA LEU A 410 40.74 -27.62 -11.30
C LEU A 410 41.83 -27.39 -12.35
N VAL A 411 41.76 -28.03 -13.53
CA VAL A 411 42.72 -27.80 -14.63
C VAL A 411 42.66 -26.36 -15.12
N LYS A 412 41.47 -25.78 -15.28
CA LYS A 412 41.31 -24.36 -15.68
C LYS A 412 41.94 -23.42 -14.66
N VAL A 413 41.71 -23.66 -13.37
CA VAL A 413 42.28 -22.85 -12.29
C VAL A 413 43.81 -23.01 -12.23
N ILE A 414 44.34 -24.23 -12.33
CA ILE A 414 45.79 -24.49 -12.37
C ILE A 414 46.43 -23.79 -13.58
N SER A 415 45.81 -23.90 -14.77
CA SER A 415 46.29 -23.21 -15.99
C SER A 415 46.26 -21.69 -15.85
N ALA A 416 45.24 -21.13 -15.21
CA ALA A 416 45.16 -19.69 -14.95
C ALA A 416 46.24 -19.21 -13.99
N VAL A 417 46.46 -19.92 -12.87
CA VAL A 417 47.48 -19.56 -11.87
C VAL A 417 48.90 -19.71 -12.43
N LEU A 418 49.16 -20.74 -13.24
CA LEU A 418 50.44 -20.92 -13.96
C LEU A 418 50.59 -20.03 -15.21
N LYS A 419 49.59 -19.19 -15.51
CA LYS A 419 49.58 -18.26 -16.65
C LYS A 419 49.75 -18.94 -18.01
N PHE A 420 49.11 -20.09 -18.21
CA PHE A 420 49.08 -20.77 -19.50
C PHE A 420 48.34 -19.92 -20.54
N SER A 421 48.83 -19.94 -21.77
CA SER A 421 48.10 -19.33 -22.89
C SER A 421 46.75 -20.06 -23.11
N PRO A 422 45.79 -19.42 -23.80
CA PRO A 422 44.52 -20.07 -24.13
C PRO A 422 44.71 -21.40 -24.88
N GLN A 423 45.70 -21.46 -25.78
CA GLN A 423 46.04 -22.68 -26.52
C GLN A 423 46.61 -23.77 -25.60
N GLN A 424 47.49 -23.41 -24.66
CA GLN A 424 48.07 -24.34 -23.69
C GLN A 424 47.00 -24.89 -22.73
N THR A 425 46.07 -24.04 -22.31
CA THR A 425 44.94 -24.42 -21.45
C THR A 425 44.02 -25.41 -22.15
N GLN A 426 43.73 -25.18 -23.44
CA GLN A 426 42.93 -26.11 -24.25
C GLN A 426 43.59 -27.48 -24.38
N VAL A 427 44.91 -27.52 -24.65
CA VAL A 427 45.67 -28.78 -24.73
C VAL A 427 45.67 -29.51 -23.39
N ALA A 428 45.77 -28.79 -22.26
CA ALA A 428 45.72 -29.39 -20.93
C ALA A 428 44.33 -30.01 -20.64
N LEU A 429 43.26 -29.34 -21.04
CA LEU A 429 41.88 -29.85 -20.89
C LEU A 429 41.62 -31.09 -21.76
N GLU A 430 42.11 -31.09 -23.00
CA GLU A 430 42.00 -32.25 -23.89
C GLU A 430 42.74 -33.46 -23.33
N LYS A 431 43.95 -33.26 -22.79
CA LYS A 431 44.71 -34.34 -22.12
C LYS A 431 44.01 -34.86 -20.86
N GLU A 432 43.37 -34.01 -20.07
CA GLU A 432 42.58 -34.46 -18.92
C GLU A 432 41.33 -35.24 -19.36
N HIS A 433 40.66 -34.80 -20.42
CA HIS A 433 39.52 -35.52 -20.97
C HIS A 433 39.92 -36.91 -21.49
N GLN A 434 41.06 -37.01 -22.20
CA GLN A 434 41.64 -38.28 -22.62
C GLN A 434 42.03 -39.16 -21.43
N ARG A 435 42.66 -38.60 -20.39
CA ARG A 435 43.02 -39.33 -19.16
C ARG A 435 41.79 -39.90 -18.47
N ARG A 436 40.72 -39.12 -18.30
CA ARG A 436 39.44 -39.60 -17.76
C ARG A 436 38.81 -40.69 -18.63
N SER A 437 38.82 -40.50 -19.96
CA SER A 437 38.31 -41.51 -20.89
C SER A 437 39.09 -42.83 -20.83
N LEU A 438 40.39 -42.78 -20.53
CA LEU A 438 41.23 -43.97 -20.34
C LEU A 438 40.99 -44.62 -18.97
N ILE A 439 40.87 -43.83 -17.90
CA ILE A 439 40.56 -44.34 -16.55
C ILE A 439 39.21 -45.06 -16.52
N ASN A 440 38.19 -44.52 -17.20
CA ASN A 440 36.88 -45.16 -17.35
C ASN A 440 36.87 -46.41 -18.25
N LYS A 441 37.97 -46.74 -18.92
CA LYS A 441 38.13 -47.98 -19.71
C LYS A 441 38.94 -49.06 -18.99
N ILE A 442 39.66 -48.69 -17.92
CA ILE A 442 40.54 -49.58 -17.15
C ILE A 442 39.85 -50.04 -15.84
N LEU A 443 38.95 -49.22 -15.29
CA LEU A 443 37.92 -49.60 -14.32
C LEU A 443 36.70 -50.17 -15.06
#